data_AF-A0ABD3PUB9-F1
#
_entry.id   AF-A0ABD3PUB9-F1
#
_cell.length_a   1.000
_cell.length_b   1.000
_cell.length_c   1.000
_cell.angle_alpha   90.00
_cell.angle_beta   90.00
_cell.angle_gamma   90.00
#
_symmetry.space_group_name_H-M   'P 1'
#
loop_
_entity.id
_entity.type
_entity.pdbx_description
1 polymer ?
#
loop_
_entity_poly.entity_id
_entity_poly.type
_entity_poly.pdbx_seq_one_letter_code
_entity_poly.pdbx_strand_id
1 'polypeptide(L)'
;MLVEIEASIDGTSSYNILFDESKSRNSTCQSRRKSSIKTQRTNCYIRAQDLRLTDENLNLYKSEHALVSLDGSGLVAVISGLVTIGLKEATDESNRWCATSSTDKILTKRHKDMKNGVRVNEGAIGSWENAASGKDVLIWSSKCTRPGHGSDYPVVKARGLIPASASEVVDLLRDSSQVVKYNKMSIGRVDQFILTQQGTTSVHSLQKCPQLGVVGEVKIMSSKSQPPLVRKPLEFKTLFYARLLDKSDDVEFDKVAYITVGRSVWETPEGTTDGKDSSTTRCEILLSVNLVRQVTTDCGTQCCELTNITHAVSPGVPMFLGKQMGLMAAENYIKDIRAMFEKQP
;
A
#
# COMPACT_ATOMS: atom_id res chain seq x y z
N MET A 1 -5.74 47.73 -6.22
CA MET A 1 -4.45 48.45 -6.40
C MET A 1 -3.81 48.49 -5.03
N LEU A 2 -3.15 47.37 -4.67
CA LEU A 2 -2.62 47.12 -3.35
C LEU A 2 -1.15 46.78 -3.52
N VAL A 3 -0.37 47.49 -2.72
CA VAL A 3 1.05 47.73 -2.79
C VAL A 3 1.82 46.53 -2.25
N GLU A 4 2.90 46.19 -2.97
CA GLU A 4 3.94 45.25 -2.59
C GLU A 4 4.61 45.65 -1.28
N ILE A 5 4.89 44.65 -0.42
CA ILE A 5 5.95 44.74 0.57
C ILE A 5 6.80 43.48 0.41
N GLU A 6 7.91 43.64 -0.32
CA GLU A 6 9.05 42.73 -0.25
C GLU A 6 9.79 42.93 1.08
N ALA A 7 10.09 41.84 1.77
CA ALA A 7 11.08 41.83 2.83
C ALA A 7 12.00 40.62 2.63
N SER A 8 13.13 40.91 1.97
CA SER A 8 14.36 40.12 1.97
C SER A 8 14.99 40.17 3.37
N ILE A 9 15.35 39.01 3.93
CA ILE A 9 16.28 38.91 5.05
C ILE A 9 17.25 37.76 4.77
N ASP A 10 18.42 38.14 4.24
CA ASP A 10 19.67 37.42 4.40
C ASP A 10 20.14 37.56 5.86
N GLY A 11 20.59 36.45 6.45
CA GLY A 11 21.03 36.41 7.84
C GLY A 11 21.90 35.21 8.15
N THR A 12 23.12 35.22 7.65
CA THR A 12 24.23 34.35 8.06
C THR A 12 24.58 34.61 9.54
N SER A 13 24.36 33.61 10.40
CA SER A 13 24.86 33.61 11.78
C SER A 13 25.64 32.32 12.04
N SER A 14 26.95 32.44 11.88
CA SER A 14 27.96 31.49 12.32
C SER A 14 28.02 31.42 13.85
N TYR A 15 27.69 30.28 14.43
CA TYR A 15 27.91 29.98 15.84
C TYR A 15 29.31 29.39 16.05
N ASN A 16 30.15 30.16 16.75
CA ASN A 16 31.40 29.68 17.34
C ASN A 16 31.07 28.88 18.60
N ILE A 17 31.31 27.57 18.57
CA ILE A 17 31.31 26.72 19.76
C ILE A 17 32.77 26.54 20.20
N LEU A 18 33.11 27.21 21.31
CA LEU A 18 34.32 26.98 22.08
C LEU A 18 34.27 25.57 22.68
N PHE A 19 35.18 24.69 22.24
CA PHE A 19 35.43 23.41 22.88
C PHE A 19 36.42 23.60 24.03
N ASP A 20 36.00 23.20 25.22
CA ASP A 20 36.82 23.08 26.42
C ASP A 20 37.65 21.79 26.34
N GLU A 21 38.98 21.93 26.32
CA GLU A 21 39.95 20.85 26.36
C GLU A 21 40.21 20.43 27.81
N SER A 22 39.49 19.41 28.29
CA SER A 22 39.93 18.66 29.47
C SER A 22 40.21 17.19 29.14
N LYS A 23 41.51 16.90 29.19
CA LYS A 23 42.19 15.60 29.08
C LYS A 23 41.44 14.43 29.77
N SER A 24 41.23 13.35 29.02
CA SER A 24 41.26 12.00 29.60
C SER A 24 41.81 11.01 28.58
N ARG A 25 43.00 10.50 28.88
CA ARG A 25 43.68 9.42 28.16
C ARG A 25 42.97 8.12 28.51
N ASN A 26 42.48 7.40 27.51
CA ASN A 26 42.51 5.93 27.44
C ASN A 26 42.32 5.50 25.99
N SER A 27 43.45 5.30 25.31
CA SER A 27 43.54 4.76 23.97
C SER A 27 43.32 3.24 24.00
N THR A 28 42.08 2.81 23.82
CA THR A 28 41.79 1.44 23.37
C THR A 28 41.32 1.53 21.93
N CYS A 29 42.27 1.35 21.01
CA CYS A 29 42.02 1.25 19.58
C CYS A 29 41.23 -0.04 19.30
N GLN A 30 39.91 0.00 19.53
CA GLN A 30 39.00 -1.03 19.04
C GLN A 30 38.90 -0.86 17.53
N SER A 31 39.60 -1.71 16.80
CA SER A 31 39.47 -1.87 15.36
C SER A 31 37.99 -2.17 15.07
N ARG A 32 37.23 -1.17 14.63
CA ARG A 32 35.88 -1.35 14.08
C ARG A 32 36.04 -2.20 12.83
N ARG A 33 35.84 -3.52 12.96
CA ARG A 33 35.63 -4.40 11.82
C ARG A 33 34.44 -3.83 11.05
N LYS A 34 34.71 -3.18 9.91
CA LYS A 34 33.69 -2.85 8.92
C LYS A 34 33.11 -4.19 8.46
N SER A 35 32.01 -4.62 9.07
CA SER A 35 31.25 -5.77 8.60
C SER A 35 30.75 -5.40 7.21
N SER A 36 31.31 -6.00 6.16
CA SER A 36 30.80 -5.83 4.81
C SER A 36 29.37 -6.36 4.80
N ILE A 37 28.39 -5.47 4.65
CA ILE A 37 26.98 -5.85 4.52
C ILE A 37 26.87 -6.62 3.21
N LYS A 38 26.66 -7.94 3.28
CA LYS A 38 26.38 -8.76 2.09
C LYS A 38 24.96 -8.45 1.63
N THR A 39 24.82 -7.72 0.53
CA THR A 39 23.51 -7.50 -0.10
C THR A 39 23.00 -8.83 -0.65
N GLN A 40 21.89 -9.32 -0.10
CA GLN A 40 21.24 -10.53 -0.60
C GLN A 40 20.60 -10.21 -1.97
N ARG A 41 21.07 -10.87 -3.02
CA ARG A 41 20.46 -10.76 -4.36
C ARG A 41 19.13 -11.51 -4.36
N THR A 42 18.09 -10.87 -4.85
CA THR A 42 16.74 -11.45 -4.91
C THR A 42 16.48 -12.14 -6.24
N ASN A 43 17.18 -11.73 -7.31
CA ASN A 43 16.91 -12.13 -8.69
C ASN A 43 15.41 -12.00 -9.04
N CYS A 44 14.77 -10.93 -8.56
CA CYS A 44 13.35 -10.64 -8.79
C CYS A 44 13.19 -9.46 -9.73
N TYR A 45 12.17 -9.53 -10.59
CA TYR A 45 11.90 -8.57 -11.64
C TYR A 45 10.46 -8.05 -11.53
N ILE A 46 10.22 -6.79 -11.86
CA ILE A 46 8.90 -6.16 -11.72
C ILE A 46 8.50 -5.39 -12.97
N ARG A 47 7.23 -5.47 -13.38
CA ARG A 47 6.70 -4.59 -14.43
C ARG A 47 6.60 -3.17 -13.88
N ALA A 48 7.26 -2.21 -14.53
CA ALA A 48 7.34 -0.83 -14.06
C ALA A 48 6.89 0.22 -15.09
N GLN A 49 6.35 -0.20 -16.22
CA GLN A 49 6.00 0.68 -17.35
C GLN A 49 5.02 1.82 -16.98
N ASP A 50 4.11 1.60 -16.04
CA ASP A 50 3.14 2.59 -15.56
C ASP A 50 3.67 3.43 -14.38
N LEU A 51 4.82 3.09 -13.80
CA LEU A 51 5.39 3.76 -12.62
C LEU A 51 6.10 5.08 -12.93
N ARG A 52 6.29 5.42 -14.21
CA ARG A 52 6.97 6.65 -14.67
C ARG A 52 8.29 6.90 -13.91
N LEU A 53 9.15 5.89 -13.84
CA LEU A 53 10.42 5.98 -13.12
C LEU A 53 11.32 7.05 -13.78
N THR A 54 11.75 8.04 -13.01
CA THR A 54 12.53 9.20 -13.51
C THR A 54 14.04 9.08 -13.28
N ASP A 55 14.53 7.95 -12.77
CA ASP A 55 15.95 7.80 -12.46
C ASP A 55 16.77 7.73 -13.76
N GLU A 56 17.65 8.71 -13.98
CA GLU A 56 18.57 8.79 -15.13
C GLU A 56 19.47 7.54 -15.23
N ASN A 57 19.67 6.80 -14.12
CA ASN A 57 20.44 5.57 -14.11
C ASN A 57 19.66 4.35 -14.59
N LEU A 58 18.33 4.43 -14.66
CA LEU A 58 17.52 3.40 -15.28
C LEU A 58 17.48 3.68 -16.77
N ASN A 59 18.29 2.96 -17.55
CA ASN A 59 18.23 2.91 -19.03
C ASN A 59 16.91 2.27 -19.54
N LEU A 60 15.76 2.72 -19.02
CA LEU A 60 14.42 2.20 -19.26
C LEU A 60 13.77 2.72 -20.55
N TYR A 61 14.42 3.66 -21.24
CA TYR A 61 13.83 4.39 -22.37
C TYR A 61 13.68 3.60 -23.68
N LYS A 62 13.96 2.29 -23.73
CA LYS A 62 13.94 1.56 -25.01
C LYS A 62 13.17 0.24 -25.07
N SER A 63 12.49 -0.20 -24.01
CA SER A 63 11.65 -1.41 -24.12
C SER A 63 10.36 -1.24 -23.34
N GLU A 64 9.25 -1.16 -24.08
CA GLU A 64 7.86 -1.15 -23.57
C GLU A 64 7.52 -2.41 -22.76
N HIS A 65 8.42 -3.40 -22.71
CA HIS A 65 8.25 -4.66 -22.01
C HIS A 65 9.30 -4.91 -20.93
N ALA A 66 10.22 -3.97 -20.67
CA ALA A 66 11.31 -4.20 -19.72
C ALA A 66 10.79 -4.32 -18.29
N LEU A 67 10.97 -5.50 -17.71
CA LEU A 67 10.94 -5.64 -16.27
C LEU A 67 12.17 -4.95 -15.66
N VAL A 68 11.97 -4.35 -14.50
CA VAL A 68 13.03 -3.74 -13.71
C VAL A 68 13.52 -4.78 -12.69
N SER A 69 14.83 -5.00 -12.62
CA SER A 69 15.41 -5.78 -11.54
C SER A 69 15.24 -5.05 -10.20
N LEU A 70 14.85 -5.79 -9.16
CA LEU A 70 14.71 -5.27 -7.81
C LEU A 70 16.04 -5.24 -7.03
N ASP A 71 17.15 -5.60 -7.66
CA ASP A 71 18.46 -5.50 -7.05
C ASP A 71 19.03 -4.07 -7.25
N GLY A 72 19.56 -3.46 -6.18
CA GLY A 72 20.18 -2.12 -6.25
C GLY A 72 19.20 -0.94 -6.19
N SER A 73 19.48 0.14 -6.94
CA SER A 73 18.70 1.39 -6.90
C SER A 73 17.29 1.27 -7.49
N GLY A 74 17.06 0.30 -8.38
CA GLY A 74 15.76 0.09 -9.03
C GLY A 74 14.61 -0.13 -8.04
N LEU A 75 14.89 -0.78 -6.90
CA LEU A 75 13.89 -1.01 -5.85
C LEU A 75 13.32 0.29 -5.27
N VAL A 76 14.16 1.29 -5.01
CA VAL A 76 13.74 2.56 -4.40
C VAL A 76 12.82 3.32 -5.35
N ALA A 77 13.20 3.40 -6.63
CA ALA A 77 12.40 4.04 -7.67
C ALA A 77 11.04 3.33 -7.82
N VAL A 78 11.03 2.00 -7.85
CA VAL A 78 9.81 1.18 -7.91
C VAL A 78 8.90 1.45 -6.72
N ILE A 79 9.44 1.43 -5.49
CA ILE A 79 8.67 1.70 -4.27
C ILE A 79 8.06 3.09 -4.32
N SER A 80 8.85 4.10 -4.70
CA SER A 80 8.37 5.48 -4.82
C SER A 80 7.23 5.59 -5.84
N GLY A 81 7.40 5.00 -7.03
CA GLY A 81 6.36 5.01 -8.06
C GLY A 81 5.07 4.28 -7.63
N LEU A 82 5.20 3.14 -6.93
CA LEU A 82 4.07 2.40 -6.39
C LEU A 82 3.30 3.19 -5.33
N VAL A 83 4.01 3.89 -4.44
CA VAL A 83 3.39 4.75 -3.43
C VAL A 83 2.66 5.92 -4.09
N THR A 84 3.30 6.61 -5.04
CA THR A 84 2.68 7.73 -5.75
C THR A 84 1.39 7.31 -6.46
N ILE A 85 1.42 6.20 -7.20
CA ILE A 85 0.21 5.69 -7.87
C ILE A 85 -0.79 5.16 -6.86
N GLY A 86 -0.32 4.49 -5.81
CA GLY A 86 -1.18 3.92 -4.79
C GLY A 86 -1.98 4.98 -4.04
N LEU A 87 -1.33 6.06 -3.63
CA LEU A 87 -1.97 7.24 -3.05
C LEU A 87 -2.97 7.83 -4.02
N LYS A 88 -2.54 8.13 -5.25
CA LYS A 88 -3.41 8.68 -6.29
C LYS A 88 -4.67 7.85 -6.50
N GLU A 89 -4.57 6.52 -6.60
CA GLU A 89 -5.75 5.66 -6.80
C GLU A 89 -6.64 5.53 -5.56
N ALA A 90 -6.04 5.50 -4.37
CA ALA A 90 -6.78 5.38 -3.11
C ALA A 90 -7.57 6.66 -2.79
N THR A 91 -6.98 7.83 -3.04
CA THR A 91 -7.57 9.15 -2.76
C THR A 91 -8.43 9.71 -3.91
N ASP A 92 -8.48 9.02 -5.05
CA ASP A 92 -9.29 9.44 -6.20
C ASP A 92 -10.80 9.29 -5.93
N GLU A 93 -11.47 10.43 -5.74
CA GLU A 93 -12.92 10.57 -5.59
C GLU A 93 -13.62 11.02 -6.88
N SER A 94 -12.96 10.94 -8.04
CA SER A 94 -13.58 11.31 -9.31
C SER A 94 -14.74 10.39 -9.71
N ASN A 95 -15.56 10.85 -10.66
CA ASN A 95 -16.73 10.12 -11.16
C ASN A 95 -16.40 8.89 -12.04
N ARG A 96 -15.12 8.51 -12.21
CA ARG A 96 -14.76 7.32 -12.99
C ARG A 96 -15.10 6.00 -12.30
N TRP A 97 -15.39 6.05 -11.00
CA TRP A 97 -15.71 4.89 -10.19
C TRP A 97 -17.19 4.51 -10.34
N CYS A 98 -17.44 3.32 -10.87
CA CYS A 98 -18.79 2.77 -10.96
C CYS A 98 -19.11 2.01 -9.67
N ALA A 99 -20.03 2.55 -8.87
CA ALA A 99 -20.52 1.92 -7.65
C ALA A 99 -21.23 0.59 -7.94
N THR A 100 -21.09 -0.38 -7.04
CA THR A 100 -21.98 -1.55 -7.05
C THR A 100 -23.40 -1.15 -6.69
N SER A 101 -24.40 -1.97 -7.03
CA SER A 101 -25.80 -1.68 -6.68
C SER A 101 -26.06 -1.57 -5.18
N SER A 102 -25.26 -2.24 -4.32
CA SER A 102 -25.33 -2.07 -2.87
C SER A 102 -24.79 -0.71 -2.44
N THR A 103 -23.63 -0.33 -2.95
CA THR A 103 -22.99 0.97 -2.70
C THR A 103 -23.88 2.12 -3.16
N ASP A 104 -24.42 2.04 -4.37
CA ASP A 104 -25.32 3.06 -4.93
C ASP A 104 -26.58 3.27 -4.08
N LYS A 105 -27.18 2.19 -3.56
CA LYS A 105 -28.31 2.25 -2.63
C LYS A 105 -27.94 2.97 -1.33
N ILE A 106 -26.77 2.67 -0.77
CA ILE A 106 -26.28 3.31 0.46
C ILE A 106 -26.07 4.81 0.22
N LEU A 107 -25.32 5.18 -0.83
CA LEU A 107 -25.00 6.58 -1.15
C LEU A 107 -26.27 7.38 -1.48
N THR A 108 -27.19 6.82 -2.28
CA THR A 108 -28.46 7.46 -2.62
C THR A 108 -29.32 7.69 -1.38
N LYS A 109 -29.37 6.72 -0.46
CA LYS A 109 -30.10 6.88 0.81
C LYS A 109 -29.50 8.00 1.65
N ARG A 110 -28.17 8.01 1.82
CA ARG A 110 -27.47 9.07 2.57
C ARG A 110 -27.73 10.46 2.00
N HIS A 111 -27.68 10.61 0.68
CA HIS A 111 -27.98 11.88 0.02
C HIS A 111 -29.41 12.38 0.28
N LYS A 112 -30.38 11.45 0.27
CA LYS A 112 -31.77 11.77 0.62
C LYS A 112 -31.92 12.18 2.08
N ASP A 113 -31.27 11.44 3.00
CA ASP A 113 -31.30 11.72 4.43
C ASP A 113 -30.69 13.12 4.72
N MET A 114 -29.57 13.45 4.09
CA MET A 114 -28.94 14.78 4.18
C MET A 114 -29.86 15.90 3.66
N LYS A 115 -30.51 15.70 2.50
CA LYS A 115 -31.47 16.67 1.96
C LYS A 115 -32.67 16.89 2.86
N ASN A 116 -33.08 15.87 3.61
CA ASN A 116 -34.19 15.93 4.55
C ASN A 116 -33.77 16.47 5.93
N GLY A 117 -32.51 16.91 6.11
CA GLY A 117 -32.00 17.39 7.39
C GLY A 117 -31.86 16.30 8.45
N VAL A 118 -31.96 15.03 8.06
CA VAL A 118 -31.70 13.92 8.97
C VAL A 118 -30.20 13.90 9.24
N ARG A 119 -29.81 14.22 10.47
CA ARG A 119 -28.45 13.94 10.92
C ARG A 119 -28.26 12.43 10.87
N VAL A 120 -27.49 11.98 9.90
CA VAL A 120 -27.01 10.60 9.88
C VAL A 120 -26.15 10.48 11.15
N ASN A 121 -26.68 9.85 12.20
CA ASN A 121 -26.02 9.72 13.52
C ASN A 121 -24.67 8.98 13.45
N GLU A 122 -24.35 8.43 12.28
CA GLU A 122 -23.05 7.91 11.90
C GLU A 122 -22.57 8.75 10.70
N GLY A 123 -22.17 10.01 10.92
CA GLY A 123 -21.77 10.91 9.85
C GLY A 123 -20.69 10.32 8.95
N ALA A 124 -20.60 10.84 7.73
CA ALA A 124 -19.45 10.59 6.87
C ALA A 124 -18.18 10.97 7.65
N ILE A 125 -17.28 10.01 7.82
CA ILE A 125 -16.08 10.25 8.63
C ILE A 125 -15.02 10.97 7.79
N GLY A 126 -14.64 12.16 8.22
CA GLY A 126 -13.67 13.02 7.54
C GLY A 126 -14.27 13.79 6.36
N SER A 127 -13.41 14.47 5.60
CA SER A 127 -13.80 15.34 4.48
C SER A 127 -14.23 14.62 3.18
N TRP A 128 -14.16 13.28 3.16
CA TRP A 128 -14.34 12.51 1.93
C TRP A 128 -15.83 12.32 1.62
N GLU A 129 -16.26 12.74 0.42
CA GLU A 129 -17.66 12.66 -0.02
C GLU A 129 -18.23 11.24 0.11
N ASN A 130 -17.41 10.23 -0.23
CA ASN A 130 -17.78 8.82 -0.13
C ASN A 130 -17.11 8.12 1.07
N ALA A 131 -17.01 8.78 2.22
CA ALA A 131 -16.48 8.16 3.43
C ALA A 131 -17.35 6.98 3.88
N ALA A 132 -16.70 5.96 4.46
CA ALA A 132 -17.46 4.88 5.11
C ALA A 132 -18.11 5.38 6.41
N SER A 133 -19.21 4.73 6.78
CA SER A 133 -19.95 5.04 8.02
C SER A 133 -20.55 3.76 8.58
N GLY A 134 -20.60 3.66 9.90
CA GLY A 134 -21.11 2.50 10.63
C GLY A 134 -20.50 1.18 10.15
N LYS A 135 -21.39 0.26 9.75
CA LYS A 135 -21.04 -1.07 9.22
C LYS A 135 -20.99 -1.12 7.70
N ASP A 136 -21.17 0.01 7.01
CA ASP A 136 -21.16 0.00 5.56
C ASP A 136 -19.77 -0.40 5.02
N VAL A 137 -19.81 -1.08 3.88
CA VAL A 137 -18.65 -1.35 3.05
C VAL A 137 -19.01 -0.91 1.65
N LEU A 138 -18.29 0.08 1.15
CA LEU A 138 -18.54 0.70 -0.14
C LEU A 138 -17.58 0.11 -1.17
N ILE A 139 -18.10 -0.27 -2.33
CA ILE A 139 -17.37 -1.00 -3.37
C ILE A 139 -17.63 -0.34 -4.73
N TRP A 140 -16.54 -0.13 -5.47
CA TRP A 140 -16.56 0.41 -6.82
C TRP A 140 -15.66 -0.40 -7.75
N SER A 141 -15.92 -0.28 -9.04
CA SER A 141 -14.99 -0.71 -10.08
C SER A 141 -14.80 0.40 -11.10
N SER A 142 -13.64 0.44 -11.73
CA SER A 142 -13.35 1.35 -12.84
C SER A 142 -12.46 0.66 -13.87
N LYS A 143 -12.38 1.22 -15.07
CA LYS A 143 -11.32 0.83 -16.03
C LYS A 143 -9.98 1.35 -15.51
N CYS A 144 -8.90 0.61 -15.78
CA CYS A 144 -7.56 1.12 -15.52
C CYS A 144 -7.28 2.30 -16.46
N THR A 145 -6.90 3.46 -15.90
CA THR A 145 -6.55 4.66 -16.68
C THR A 145 -5.08 4.67 -17.09
N ARG A 146 -4.28 3.78 -16.51
CA ARG A 146 -2.86 3.62 -16.82
C ARG A 146 -2.70 2.70 -18.04
N PRO A 147 -1.84 3.06 -19.01
CA PRO A 147 -1.61 2.22 -20.18
C PRO A 147 -0.74 1.00 -19.83
N GLY A 148 -0.72 0.02 -20.72
CA GLY A 148 0.18 -1.14 -20.68
C GLY A 148 -0.48 -2.43 -20.21
N HIS A 149 0.35 -3.40 -19.85
CA HIS A 149 -0.09 -4.74 -19.42
C HIS A 149 -1.19 -4.67 -18.35
N GLY A 150 -2.31 -5.31 -18.66
CA GLY A 150 -3.49 -5.40 -17.82
C GLY A 150 -4.38 -4.17 -17.77
N SER A 151 -4.17 -3.15 -18.61
CA SER A 151 -5.05 -1.97 -18.67
C SER A 151 -6.52 -2.31 -18.96
N ASP A 152 -6.77 -3.44 -19.60
CA ASP A 152 -8.13 -3.93 -19.92
C ASP A 152 -8.83 -4.53 -18.70
N TYR A 153 -8.09 -4.86 -17.63
CA TYR A 153 -8.64 -5.41 -16.41
C TYR A 153 -9.20 -4.30 -15.51
N PRO A 154 -10.30 -4.57 -14.78
CA PRO A 154 -10.89 -3.57 -13.90
C PRO A 154 -10.01 -3.34 -12.67
N VAL A 155 -9.99 -2.08 -12.23
CA VAL A 155 -9.50 -1.71 -10.89
C VAL A 155 -10.70 -1.73 -9.95
N VAL A 156 -10.55 -2.38 -8.81
CA VAL A 156 -11.57 -2.46 -7.75
C VAL A 156 -11.13 -1.57 -6.59
N LYS A 157 -12.07 -0.77 -6.07
CA LYS A 157 -11.90 0.04 -4.86
C LYS A 157 -12.91 -0.42 -3.82
N ALA A 158 -12.45 -0.60 -2.58
CA ALA A 158 -13.29 -0.89 -1.44
C ALA A 158 -12.96 0.05 -0.29
N ARG A 159 -13.96 0.43 0.50
CA ARG A 159 -13.79 1.31 1.65
C ARG A 159 -14.68 0.87 2.80
N GLY A 160 -14.15 0.86 4.01
CA GLY A 160 -14.93 0.59 5.21
C GLY A 160 -14.21 0.99 6.49
N LEU A 161 -14.97 1.10 7.57
CA LEU A 161 -14.45 1.35 8.91
C LEU A 161 -14.05 0.04 9.59
N ILE A 162 -12.94 0.06 10.32
CA ILE A 162 -12.46 -1.03 11.16
C ILE A 162 -12.37 -0.51 12.61
N PRO A 163 -12.97 -1.19 13.61
CA PRO A 163 -12.99 -0.75 15.00
C PRO A 163 -11.65 -1.06 15.70
N ALA A 164 -10.57 -0.52 15.17
CA ALA A 164 -9.22 -0.67 15.67
C ALA A 164 -8.41 0.59 15.35
N SER A 165 -7.24 0.73 15.96
CA SER A 165 -6.29 1.77 15.55
C SER A 165 -5.69 1.44 14.18
N ALA A 166 -5.28 2.49 13.45
CA ALA A 166 -4.61 2.30 12.16
C ALA A 166 -3.30 1.50 12.29
N SER A 167 -2.65 1.58 13.45
CA SER A 167 -1.44 0.82 13.79
C SER A 167 -1.72 -0.69 13.85
N GLU A 168 -2.74 -1.09 14.59
CA GLU A 168 -3.11 -2.51 14.73
C GLU A 168 -3.53 -3.12 13.40
N VAL A 169 -4.23 -2.36 12.56
CA VAL A 169 -4.62 -2.82 11.23
C VAL A 169 -3.40 -2.99 10.33
N VAL A 170 -2.47 -2.02 10.27
CA VAL A 170 -1.28 -2.20 9.43
C VAL A 170 -0.38 -3.34 9.92
N ASP A 171 -0.28 -3.57 11.23
CA ASP A 171 0.44 -4.70 11.81
C ASP A 171 -0.18 -6.04 11.40
N LEU A 172 -1.52 -6.15 11.46
CA LEU A 172 -2.26 -7.33 10.97
C LEU A 172 -2.00 -7.58 9.48
N LEU A 173 -2.06 -6.53 8.66
CA LEU A 173 -1.86 -6.63 7.21
C LEU A 173 -0.43 -7.06 6.84
N ARG A 174 0.56 -6.57 7.60
CA ARG A 174 1.97 -6.90 7.46
C ARG A 174 2.27 -8.35 7.83
N ASP A 175 1.65 -8.88 8.88
CA ASP A 175 1.98 -10.22 9.40
C ASP A 175 1.48 -11.34 8.47
N SER A 176 2.40 -12.06 7.85
CA SER A 176 2.08 -13.17 6.95
C SER A 176 1.48 -14.38 7.66
N SER A 177 1.75 -14.57 8.95
CA SER A 177 1.16 -15.66 9.73
C SER A 177 -0.33 -15.47 10.02
N GLN A 178 -0.83 -14.22 9.94
CA GLN A 178 -2.22 -13.88 10.24
C GLN A 178 -3.13 -13.87 9.01
N VAL A 179 -2.57 -13.99 7.80
CA VAL A 179 -3.33 -13.78 6.54
C VAL A 179 -4.58 -14.65 6.45
N VAL A 180 -4.50 -15.90 6.92
CA VAL A 180 -5.60 -16.87 6.87
C VAL A 180 -6.73 -16.53 7.83
N LYS A 181 -6.47 -15.68 8.83
CA LYS A 181 -7.48 -15.27 9.81
C LYS A 181 -8.42 -14.20 9.24
N TYR A 182 -7.90 -13.28 8.43
CA TYR A 182 -8.67 -12.16 7.88
C TYR A 182 -8.91 -12.24 6.36
N ASN A 183 -8.31 -13.20 5.65
CA ASN A 183 -8.59 -13.45 4.25
C ASN A 183 -8.99 -14.91 4.07
N LYS A 184 -10.28 -15.19 4.12
CA LYS A 184 -10.83 -16.56 4.05
C LYS A 184 -10.53 -17.30 2.74
N MET A 185 -10.16 -16.59 1.68
CA MET A 185 -9.76 -17.21 0.40
C MET A 185 -8.27 -17.55 0.37
N SER A 186 -7.49 -17.06 1.34
CA SER A 186 -6.06 -17.36 1.44
C SER A 186 -5.84 -18.77 2.00
N ILE A 187 -4.98 -19.53 1.33
CA ILE A 187 -4.45 -20.81 1.85
C ILE A 187 -3.20 -20.57 2.71
N GLY A 188 -2.51 -19.45 2.48
CA GLY A 188 -1.33 -19.08 3.25
C GLY A 188 -0.48 -18.03 2.56
N ARG A 189 0.44 -17.45 3.31
CA ARG A 189 1.42 -16.46 2.84
C ARG A 189 2.75 -16.69 3.53
N VAL A 190 3.83 -16.62 2.76
CA VAL A 190 5.19 -16.85 3.25
C VAL A 190 6.07 -15.69 2.82
N ASP A 191 6.75 -15.07 3.78
CA ASP A 191 7.76 -14.04 3.53
C ASP A 191 9.01 -14.72 2.97
N GLN A 192 9.30 -14.48 1.69
CA GLN A 192 10.44 -15.08 0.98
C GLN A 192 11.72 -14.28 1.25
N PHE A 193 11.61 -12.95 1.20
CA PHE A 193 12.72 -12.03 1.44
C PHE A 193 12.22 -10.85 2.25
N ILE A 194 12.87 -10.54 3.36
CA ILE A 194 12.65 -9.30 4.10
C ILE A 194 13.82 -8.38 3.78
N LEU A 195 13.58 -7.33 3.00
CA LEU A 195 14.65 -6.49 2.43
C LEU A 195 15.08 -5.38 3.38
N THR A 196 14.18 -4.94 4.27
CA THR A 196 14.50 -4.06 5.40
C THR A 196 14.89 -4.89 6.61
N GLN A 197 16.12 -4.77 7.11
CA GLN A 197 16.61 -5.62 8.22
C GLN A 197 15.76 -5.46 9.49
N GLN A 198 15.40 -6.58 10.11
CA GLN A 198 14.70 -6.60 11.40
C GLN A 198 15.45 -5.75 12.43
N GLY A 199 14.74 -4.83 13.08
CA GLY A 199 15.27 -3.94 14.11
C GLY A 199 15.91 -2.63 13.61
N THR A 200 16.06 -2.45 12.29
CA THR A 200 16.61 -1.19 11.74
C THR A 200 15.54 -0.21 11.27
N THR A 201 14.37 -0.72 10.87
CA THR A 201 13.22 0.09 10.51
C THR A 201 11.94 -0.49 11.10
N SER A 202 10.96 0.38 11.32
CA SER A 202 9.62 0.03 11.75
C SER A 202 8.62 0.69 10.80
N VAL A 203 7.54 -0.02 10.50
CA VAL A 203 6.39 0.55 9.75
C VAL A 203 5.84 1.81 10.44
N HIS A 204 6.04 1.95 11.75
CA HIS A 204 5.57 3.07 12.57
C HIS A 204 6.59 4.20 12.74
N SER A 205 7.74 4.13 12.05
CA SER A 205 8.81 5.14 12.14
C SER A 205 9.05 5.79 10.78
N LEU A 206 9.33 7.10 10.79
CA LEU A 206 9.78 7.85 9.62
C LEU A 206 11.29 7.69 9.35
N GLN A 207 11.99 6.89 10.16
CA GLN A 207 13.41 6.62 9.96
C GLN A 207 13.64 5.77 8.71
N LYS A 208 14.55 6.24 7.85
CA LYS A 208 14.96 5.52 6.64
C LYS A 208 15.85 4.33 7.01
N CYS A 209 15.64 3.22 6.30
CA CYS A 209 16.52 2.06 6.28
C CYS A 209 17.91 2.51 5.81
N PRO A 210 18.99 2.34 6.61
CA PRO A 210 20.32 2.76 6.20
C PRO A 210 20.81 2.09 4.90
N GLN A 211 20.34 0.88 4.62
CA GLN A 211 20.74 0.09 3.46
C GLN A 211 19.96 0.46 2.19
N LEU A 212 18.65 0.69 2.32
CA LEU A 212 17.75 0.91 1.18
C LEU A 212 17.37 2.39 0.97
N GLY A 213 17.57 3.25 1.97
CA GLY A 213 17.17 4.66 1.91
C GLY A 213 15.65 4.90 1.94
N VAL A 214 14.84 3.88 2.21
CA VAL A 214 13.37 3.96 2.29
C VAL A 214 12.86 3.89 3.73
N VAL A 215 11.73 4.53 3.99
CA VAL A 215 11.03 4.47 5.29
C VAL A 215 10.19 3.19 5.38
N GLY A 216 10.00 2.59 6.55
CA GLY A 216 9.09 1.45 6.73
C GLY A 216 9.68 0.07 6.41
N GLU A 217 8.84 -0.88 5.96
CA GLU A 217 9.19 -2.29 5.73
C GLU A 217 8.98 -2.68 4.26
N VAL A 218 9.98 -3.33 3.67
CA VAL A 218 9.92 -3.89 2.32
C VAL A 218 10.16 -5.39 2.40
N LYS A 219 9.30 -6.18 1.75
CA LYS A 219 9.49 -7.62 1.62
C LYS A 219 8.92 -8.19 0.33
N ILE A 220 9.39 -9.36 -0.05
CA ILE A 220 8.81 -10.17 -1.12
C ILE A 220 8.14 -11.37 -0.45
N MET A 221 6.89 -11.61 -0.78
CA MET A 221 6.05 -12.67 -0.21
C MET A 221 5.49 -13.53 -1.33
N SER A 222 5.29 -14.84 -1.06
CA SER A 222 4.47 -15.71 -1.88
C SER A 222 3.17 -16.02 -1.15
N SER A 223 2.04 -15.85 -1.82
CA SER A 223 0.70 -16.09 -1.29
C SER A 223 -0.02 -17.09 -2.18
N LYS A 224 -0.78 -18.00 -1.56
CA LYS A 224 -1.67 -18.93 -2.26
C LYS A 224 -3.11 -18.64 -1.89
N SER A 225 -4.02 -18.64 -2.85
CA SER A 225 -5.45 -18.42 -2.61
C SER A 225 -6.29 -19.37 -3.44
N GLN A 226 -7.44 -19.78 -2.92
CA GLN A 226 -8.38 -20.63 -3.65
C GLN A 226 -9.79 -20.05 -3.55
N PRO A 227 -10.10 -19.06 -4.42
CA PRO A 227 -11.44 -18.52 -4.49
C PRO A 227 -12.44 -19.60 -4.93
N PRO A 228 -13.73 -19.43 -4.59
CA PRO A 228 -14.79 -20.29 -5.10
C PRO A 228 -14.74 -20.39 -6.63
N LEU A 229 -15.08 -21.56 -7.18
CA LEU A 229 -15.14 -21.85 -8.62
C LEU A 229 -13.78 -21.91 -9.34
N VAL A 230 -12.67 -21.57 -8.69
CA VAL A 230 -11.33 -21.77 -9.24
C VAL A 230 -10.81 -23.15 -8.85
N ARG A 231 -10.60 -24.01 -9.86
CA ARG A 231 -10.16 -25.40 -9.62
C ARG A 231 -8.73 -25.49 -9.07
N LYS A 232 -7.79 -24.74 -9.65
CA LYS A 232 -6.38 -24.71 -9.23
C LYS A 232 -6.14 -23.54 -8.29
N PRO A 233 -5.39 -23.69 -7.19
CA PRO A 233 -4.99 -22.56 -6.36
C PRO A 233 -4.27 -21.50 -7.19
N LEU A 234 -4.58 -20.24 -6.92
CA LEU A 234 -3.90 -19.09 -7.48
C LEU A 234 -2.66 -18.78 -6.64
N GLU A 235 -1.52 -18.57 -7.29
CA GLU A 235 -0.27 -18.15 -6.64
C GLU A 235 0.05 -16.71 -7.01
N PHE A 236 0.46 -15.92 -6.01
CA PHE A 236 0.92 -14.55 -6.16
C PHE A 236 2.27 -14.39 -5.46
N LYS A 237 3.29 -13.98 -6.20
CA LYS A 237 4.53 -13.49 -5.59
C LYS A 237 4.57 -11.98 -5.73
N THR A 238 4.75 -11.29 -4.62
CA THR A 238 4.44 -9.87 -4.52
C THR A 238 5.53 -9.16 -3.74
N LEU A 239 6.06 -8.07 -4.29
CA LEU A 239 6.74 -7.03 -3.53
C LEU A 239 5.67 -6.32 -2.69
N PHE A 240 5.83 -6.37 -1.38
CA PHE A 240 5.02 -5.67 -0.40
C PHE A 240 5.86 -4.58 0.26
N TYR A 241 5.30 -3.39 0.32
CA TYR A 241 5.88 -2.27 1.03
C TYR A 241 4.84 -1.66 1.95
N ALA A 242 5.23 -1.32 3.17
CA ALA A 242 4.38 -0.64 4.12
C ALA A 242 5.15 0.47 4.83
N ARG A 243 4.52 1.63 5.01
CA ARG A 243 5.08 2.74 5.79
C ARG A 243 4.02 3.62 6.43
N LEU A 244 4.43 4.36 7.45
CA LEU A 244 3.73 5.54 7.96
C LEU A 244 3.73 6.64 6.89
N LEU A 245 2.60 7.32 6.75
CA LEU A 245 2.46 8.53 5.94
C LEU A 245 2.86 9.76 6.75
N ASP A 246 3.42 10.74 6.08
CA ASP A 246 3.73 12.04 6.65
C ASP A 246 2.94 13.16 5.95
N LYS A 247 3.14 14.41 6.40
CA LYS A 247 2.40 15.57 5.86
C LYS A 247 2.70 15.85 4.39
N SER A 248 3.83 15.40 3.85
CA SER A 248 4.21 15.60 2.45
C SER A 248 3.45 14.68 1.48
N ASP A 249 2.74 13.67 2.01
CA ASP A 249 1.97 12.73 1.21
C ASP A 249 0.60 13.25 0.74
N ASP A 250 0.21 14.45 1.19
CA ASP A 250 -1.06 15.10 0.82
C ASP A 250 -2.30 14.21 1.06
N VAL A 251 -2.31 13.49 2.18
CA VAL A 251 -3.46 12.71 2.65
C VAL A 251 -3.98 13.31 3.95
N GLU A 252 -5.29 13.57 4.00
CA GLU A 252 -5.95 14.00 5.22
C GLU A 252 -6.18 12.82 6.17
N PHE A 253 -5.76 12.97 7.43
CA PHE A 253 -5.98 12.02 8.52
C PHE A 253 -5.91 12.74 9.88
N ASP A 254 -6.56 12.20 10.91
CA ASP A 254 -6.66 12.88 12.22
C ASP A 254 -5.36 12.81 13.03
N LYS A 255 -4.72 11.63 13.03
CA LYS A 255 -3.52 11.36 13.86
C LYS A 255 -2.41 10.72 13.06
N VAL A 256 -2.68 9.54 12.53
CA VAL A 256 -1.71 8.73 11.78
C VAL A 256 -2.42 8.09 10.60
N ALA A 257 -1.67 7.89 9.53
CA ALA A 257 -2.11 7.08 8.41
C ALA A 257 -0.95 6.21 7.92
N TYR A 258 -1.31 5.05 7.37
CA TYR A 258 -0.36 4.11 6.80
C TYR A 258 -0.77 3.81 5.38
N ILE A 259 0.23 3.53 4.55
CA ILE A 259 0.00 2.93 3.24
C ILE A 259 0.72 1.59 3.18
N THR A 260 0.03 0.60 2.64
CA THR A 260 0.69 -0.58 2.08
C THR A 260 0.49 -0.59 0.57
N VAL A 261 1.54 -0.91 -0.17
CA VAL A 261 1.48 -1.11 -1.63
C VAL A 261 2.07 -2.46 -1.98
N GLY A 262 1.48 -3.08 -3.00
CA GLY A 262 1.85 -4.39 -3.48
C GLY A 262 1.89 -4.43 -5.01
N ARG A 263 2.88 -5.11 -5.57
CA ARG A 263 2.92 -5.46 -6.98
C ARG A 263 3.66 -6.78 -7.19
N SER A 264 3.21 -7.55 -8.16
CA SER A 264 3.79 -8.86 -8.46
C SER A 264 5.22 -8.77 -8.95
N VAL A 265 6.01 -9.75 -8.55
CA VAL A 265 7.39 -9.94 -8.98
C VAL A 265 7.54 -11.26 -9.71
N TRP A 266 8.53 -11.30 -10.59
CA TRP A 266 8.83 -12.42 -11.48
C TRP A 266 10.23 -12.94 -11.22
N GLU A 267 10.40 -14.25 -11.40
CA GLU A 267 11.67 -14.97 -11.23
C GLU A 267 12.62 -14.74 -12.41
N THR A 268 12.07 -14.37 -13.57
CA THR A 268 12.80 -14.22 -14.83
C THR A 268 12.62 -12.82 -15.41
N PRO A 269 13.58 -12.32 -16.21
CA PRO A 269 13.47 -11.03 -16.88
C PRO A 269 12.38 -11.02 -17.98
N GLU A 270 11.89 -12.18 -18.41
CA GLU A 270 10.78 -12.32 -19.36
C GLU A 270 9.40 -12.22 -18.68
N GLY A 271 9.35 -12.31 -17.35
CA GLY A 271 8.11 -12.18 -16.59
C GLY A 271 7.33 -13.48 -16.58
N THR A 272 8.05 -14.58 -16.40
CA THR A 272 7.53 -15.94 -16.36
C THR A 272 7.92 -16.61 -15.04
N THR A 273 7.23 -17.70 -14.71
CA THR A 273 7.64 -18.56 -13.59
C THR A 273 8.86 -19.38 -13.99
N ASP A 274 9.56 -19.96 -13.00
CA ASP A 274 10.66 -20.90 -13.24
C ASP A 274 10.19 -22.28 -13.74
N GLY A 275 8.88 -22.45 -13.98
CA GLY A 275 8.27 -23.67 -14.51
C GLY A 275 8.24 -24.87 -13.55
N LYS A 276 8.66 -24.71 -12.29
CA LYS A 276 8.79 -25.85 -11.36
C LYS A 276 7.47 -26.30 -10.74
N ASP A 277 6.51 -25.39 -10.56
CA ASP A 277 5.22 -25.68 -9.93
C ASP A 277 4.06 -25.55 -10.93
N SER A 278 3.49 -26.69 -11.33
CA SER A 278 2.28 -26.76 -12.18
C SER A 278 0.98 -26.95 -11.39
N SER A 279 1.09 -27.06 -10.06
CA SER A 279 -0.06 -27.28 -9.16
C SER A 279 -0.88 -26.01 -8.95
N THR A 280 -0.28 -24.85 -9.21
CA THR A 280 -0.91 -23.54 -9.05
C THR A 280 -1.01 -22.79 -10.38
N THR A 281 -1.88 -21.78 -10.43
CA THR A 281 -1.94 -20.81 -11.52
C THR A 281 -1.30 -19.50 -11.05
N ARG A 282 -0.17 -19.13 -11.65
CA ARG A 282 0.47 -17.84 -11.36
C ARG A 282 -0.40 -16.69 -11.83
N CYS A 283 -0.71 -15.78 -10.91
CA CYS A 283 -1.45 -14.56 -11.15
C CYS A 283 -0.58 -13.33 -10.87
N GLU A 284 -0.95 -12.21 -11.46
CA GLU A 284 -0.21 -10.95 -11.35
C GLU A 284 -1.05 -9.88 -10.64
N ILE A 285 -0.55 -9.36 -9.53
CA ILE A 285 -1.06 -8.15 -8.88
C ILE A 285 -0.36 -6.96 -9.54
N LEU A 286 -1.09 -6.18 -10.32
CA LEU A 286 -0.56 -4.98 -10.95
C LEU A 286 -0.55 -3.79 -10.00
N LEU A 287 -1.51 -3.74 -9.08
CA LEU A 287 -1.51 -2.80 -7.98
C LEU A 287 -2.37 -3.35 -6.85
N SER A 288 -1.81 -3.40 -5.64
CA SER A 288 -2.56 -3.57 -4.41
C SER A 288 -2.23 -2.40 -3.50
N VAL A 289 -3.25 -1.76 -2.92
CA VAL A 289 -3.06 -0.65 -1.98
C VAL A 289 -3.96 -0.87 -0.78
N ASN A 290 -3.45 -0.59 0.41
CA ASN A 290 -4.28 -0.36 1.57
C ASN A 290 -3.89 0.98 2.17
N LEU A 291 -4.77 1.97 2.10
CA LEU A 291 -4.65 3.22 2.80
C LEU A 291 -5.45 3.10 4.10
N VAL A 292 -4.75 3.15 5.23
CA VAL A 292 -5.31 2.99 6.56
C VAL A 292 -5.21 4.32 7.29
N ARG A 293 -6.33 5.00 7.50
CA ARG A 293 -6.36 6.33 8.13
C ARG A 293 -6.97 6.25 9.51
N GLN A 294 -6.30 6.77 10.52
CA GLN A 294 -6.92 6.98 11.82
C GLN A 294 -7.97 8.08 11.68
N VAL A 295 -9.17 7.79 12.18
CA VAL A 295 -10.29 8.70 12.13
C VAL A 295 -11.07 8.68 13.45
N THR A 296 -11.75 9.79 13.72
CA THR A 296 -12.60 9.99 14.89
C THR A 296 -14.04 10.09 14.42
N THR A 297 -14.91 9.22 14.91
CA THR A 297 -16.34 9.30 14.62
C THR A 297 -16.97 10.52 15.30
N ASP A 298 -18.18 10.89 14.89
CA ASP A 298 -18.94 11.99 15.53
C ASP A 298 -19.18 11.77 17.03
N CYS A 299 -19.22 10.51 17.48
CA CYS A 299 -19.33 10.17 18.91
C CYS A 299 -17.99 10.15 19.65
N GLY A 300 -16.90 10.59 19.02
CA GLY A 300 -15.56 10.62 19.60
C GLY A 300 -14.86 9.25 19.64
N THR A 301 -15.47 8.21 19.07
CA THR A 301 -14.86 6.87 19.02
C THR A 301 -13.72 6.87 18.01
N GLN A 302 -12.55 6.37 18.41
CA GLN A 302 -11.42 6.20 17.50
C GLN A 302 -11.54 4.87 16.78
N CYS A 303 -11.46 4.93 15.45
CA CYS A 303 -11.40 3.76 14.57
C CYS A 303 -10.49 4.09 13.39
N CYS A 304 -10.32 3.18 12.45
CA CYS A 304 -9.63 3.51 11.20
C CYS A 304 -10.50 3.25 9.99
N GLU A 305 -10.38 4.12 8.99
CA GLU A 305 -10.90 3.86 7.66
C GLU A 305 -9.84 3.11 6.84
N LEU A 306 -10.24 1.99 6.27
CA LEU A 306 -9.45 1.21 5.34
C LEU A 306 -9.99 1.40 3.93
N THR A 307 -9.20 2.03 3.06
CA THR A 307 -9.43 2.07 1.61
C THR A 307 -8.51 1.06 0.93
N ASN A 308 -9.08 0.06 0.27
CA ASN A 308 -8.36 -0.94 -0.51
C ASN A 308 -8.49 -0.65 -2.02
N ILE A 309 -7.38 -0.74 -2.75
CA ILE A 309 -7.35 -0.78 -4.21
C ILE A 309 -6.75 -2.10 -4.64
N THR A 310 -7.41 -2.79 -5.57
CA THR A 310 -6.90 -4.02 -6.16
C THR A 310 -7.03 -3.98 -7.67
N HIS A 311 -5.92 -4.24 -8.36
CA HIS A 311 -5.82 -4.42 -9.79
C HIS A 311 -4.99 -5.67 -10.06
N ALA A 312 -5.62 -6.71 -10.60
CA ALA A 312 -4.99 -8.02 -10.76
C ALA A 312 -5.38 -8.68 -12.08
N VAL A 313 -4.44 -9.44 -12.63
CA VAL A 313 -4.57 -10.26 -13.83
C VAL A 313 -4.48 -11.72 -13.41
N SER A 314 -5.47 -12.51 -13.82
CA SER A 314 -5.49 -13.95 -13.60
C SER A 314 -5.59 -14.66 -14.94
N PRO A 315 -4.48 -15.24 -15.45
CA PRO A 315 -4.50 -16.02 -16.69
C PRO A 315 -5.56 -17.13 -16.63
N GLY A 316 -6.32 -17.28 -17.72
CA GLY A 316 -7.34 -18.32 -17.86
C GLY A 316 -8.65 -18.07 -17.11
N VAL A 317 -8.80 -16.96 -16.39
CA VAL A 317 -10.08 -16.55 -15.80
C VAL A 317 -10.77 -15.55 -16.73
N PRO A 318 -11.99 -15.83 -17.23
CA PRO A 318 -12.75 -14.88 -18.03
C PRO A 318 -12.95 -13.55 -17.30
N MET A 319 -12.80 -12.44 -18.02
CA MET A 319 -12.78 -11.09 -17.42
C MET A 319 -14.04 -10.74 -16.62
N PHE A 320 -15.24 -11.13 -17.09
CA PHE A 320 -16.48 -10.89 -16.35
C PHE A 320 -16.49 -11.61 -15.00
N LEU A 321 -15.96 -12.83 -14.95
CA LEU A 321 -15.84 -13.63 -13.73
C LEU A 321 -14.77 -13.03 -12.81
N GLY A 322 -13.61 -12.66 -13.38
CA GLY A 322 -12.55 -11.97 -12.65
C GLY A 322 -13.03 -10.68 -11.98
N LYS A 323 -13.83 -9.88 -12.69
CA LYS A 323 -14.46 -8.68 -12.13
C LYS A 323 -15.37 -9.00 -10.95
N GLN A 324 -16.27 -9.97 -11.10
CA GLN A 324 -17.20 -10.36 -10.04
C GLN A 324 -16.46 -10.90 -8.80
N MET A 325 -15.45 -11.74 -9.03
CA MET A 325 -14.58 -12.24 -7.96
C MET A 325 -13.82 -11.11 -7.26
N GLY A 326 -13.27 -10.15 -8.01
CA GLY A 326 -12.57 -9.01 -7.45
C GLY A 326 -13.47 -8.14 -6.57
N LEU A 327 -14.70 -7.87 -7.00
CA LEU A 327 -15.69 -7.12 -6.22
C LEU A 327 -16.06 -7.85 -4.91
N MET A 328 -16.38 -9.15 -5.00
CA MET A 328 -16.69 -9.97 -3.82
C MET A 328 -15.50 -10.10 -2.87
N ALA A 329 -14.30 -10.26 -3.42
CA ALA A 329 -13.07 -10.35 -2.66
C ALA A 329 -12.81 -9.08 -1.86
N ALA A 330 -12.95 -7.90 -2.49
CA ALA A 330 -12.72 -6.62 -1.85
C ALA A 330 -13.74 -6.34 -0.73
N GLU A 331 -15.00 -6.72 -0.94
CA GLU A 331 -16.04 -6.60 0.09
C GLU A 331 -15.75 -7.50 1.30
N ASN A 332 -15.47 -8.79 1.04
CA ASN A 332 -15.18 -9.75 2.10
C ASN A 332 -13.89 -9.40 2.85
N TYR A 333 -12.88 -8.88 2.16
CA TYR A 333 -11.62 -8.46 2.76
C TYR A 333 -11.82 -7.44 3.89
N ILE A 334 -12.60 -6.38 3.64
CA ILE A 334 -12.91 -5.37 4.66
C ILE A 334 -13.72 -5.99 5.81
N LYS A 335 -14.74 -6.81 5.48
CA LYS A 335 -15.61 -7.45 6.48
C LYS A 335 -14.83 -8.43 7.38
N ASP A 336 -13.93 -9.21 6.80
CA ASP A 336 -13.14 -10.21 7.52
C ASP A 336 -12.08 -9.55 8.40
N ILE A 337 -11.43 -8.47 7.94
CA ILE A 337 -10.54 -7.64 8.79
C ILE A 337 -11.35 -7.05 9.95
N ARG A 338 -12.51 -6.45 9.67
CA ARG A 338 -13.38 -5.88 10.72
C ARG A 338 -13.74 -6.93 11.79
N ALA A 339 -14.10 -8.13 11.36
CA ALA A 339 -14.47 -9.23 12.25
C ALA A 339 -13.32 -9.69 13.18
N MET A 340 -12.06 -9.42 12.83
CA MET A 340 -10.91 -9.68 13.72
C MET A 340 -10.91 -8.79 14.96
N PHE A 341 -11.51 -7.60 14.87
CA PHE A 341 -11.51 -6.59 15.93
C PHE A 341 -12.87 -6.46 16.62
N GLU A 342 -13.97 -6.89 15.99
CA GLU A 342 -15.31 -6.92 16.62
C GLU A 342 -15.47 -8.03 17.69
N LYS A 343 -14.49 -8.94 17.84
CA LYS A 343 -14.62 -10.19 18.62
C LYS A 343 -13.71 -10.32 19.84
N GLN A 344 -13.28 -9.22 20.46
CA GLN A 344 -12.65 -9.30 21.77
C GLN A 344 -13.64 -8.83 22.85
N PRO A 345 -14.38 -9.75 23.50
CA PRO A 345 -15.10 -9.46 24.74
C PRO A 345 -14.14 -9.12 25.89
#